data_AF-G0UJ34-F1
#
_entry.id   AF-G0UJ34-F1
#
_cell.length_a   1.000
_cell.length_b   1.000
_cell.length_c   1.000
_cell.angle_alpha   90.00
_cell.angle_beta   90.00
_cell.angle_gamma   90.00
#
_symmetry.space_group_name_H-M   'P 1'
#
loop_
_entity.id
_entity.type
_entity.pdbx_description
1 polymer ?
#
loop_
_entity_poly.entity_id
_entity_poly.type
_entity_poly.pdbx_seq_one_letter_code
_entity_poly.pdbx_strand_id
1 'polypeptide(L)'
;MHVVSDLQRRPKTARLASERAVMQFYSLCSLIQLVCLIVHVTQFDMASSRTFRYSVWTSNPLELTPQLRWITSKCTLQVTSQDVFAFSNVSLTISEANVHEMFASFASTMHAAFLLSALALIFGVLNRQAVAANFYEFRWRNFVLRKGVISALELVFIIALIYILAMSKAPHRLLYEYLEFCKAKTKGSLPYCTTAPIVLFITSSLATYFIGTIVYLRNAAPRYGVMSEEEVGEYMEWLRNREERRLEVKRMMEEMKQASVRLKLVLDSEKLAESKSRLAEKGS
;
A
#
# COMPACT_ATOMS: atom_id res chain seq x y z
N MET A 1 -5.09 3.83 -7.28
CA MET A 1 -5.80 2.88 -8.16
C MET A 1 -7.31 2.96 -7.89
N HIS A 2 -7.88 4.15 -8.05
CA HIS A 2 -9.34 4.33 -7.99
C HIS A 2 -9.90 3.97 -9.35
N VAL A 3 -10.56 2.83 -9.43
CA VAL A 3 -11.38 2.51 -10.61
C VAL A 3 -12.77 2.24 -10.07
N VAL A 4 -13.44 3.33 -9.74
CA VAL A 4 -14.89 3.35 -9.47
C VAL A 4 -15.58 3.58 -10.82
N SER A 5 -15.25 2.75 -11.82
CA SER A 5 -16.08 2.68 -13.02
C SER A 5 -17.05 1.52 -12.84
N ASP A 6 -18.29 1.70 -13.28
CA ASP A 6 -19.23 0.58 -13.46
C ASP A 6 -18.65 -0.51 -14.39
N LEU A 7 -17.61 -0.18 -15.16
CA LEU A 7 -16.82 -1.12 -15.98
C LEU A 7 -16.10 -2.17 -15.14
N GLN A 8 -15.61 -1.82 -13.95
CA GLN A 8 -14.93 -2.80 -13.08
C GLN A 8 -15.92 -3.84 -12.51
N ARG A 9 -17.19 -3.46 -12.30
CA ARG A 9 -18.26 -4.40 -11.89
C ARG A 9 -18.61 -5.44 -12.96
N ARG A 10 -18.00 -5.38 -14.16
CA ARG A 10 -18.15 -6.41 -15.18
C ARG A 10 -17.47 -7.72 -14.71
N PRO A 11 -18.03 -8.88 -15.07
CA PRO A 11 -17.38 -10.17 -14.84
C PRO A 11 -16.00 -10.19 -15.50
N LYS A 12 -15.05 -10.96 -14.93
CA LYS A 12 -13.66 -11.05 -15.42
C LYS A 12 -13.54 -11.30 -16.92
N THR A 13 -14.49 -12.04 -17.49
CA THR A 13 -14.56 -12.39 -18.92
C THR A 13 -14.83 -11.20 -19.84
N ALA A 14 -15.52 -10.16 -19.36
CA ALA A 14 -15.93 -8.99 -20.14
C ALA A 14 -15.01 -7.76 -19.92
N ARG A 15 -13.73 -8.00 -19.56
CA ARG A 15 -12.72 -6.94 -19.43
C ARG A 15 -12.18 -6.53 -20.79
N LEU A 16 -12.10 -5.22 -20.99
CA LEU A 16 -11.50 -4.57 -22.16
C LEU A 16 -10.04 -5.01 -22.34
N ALA A 17 -9.56 -5.06 -23.59
CA ALA A 17 -8.16 -5.36 -23.88
C ALA A 17 -7.19 -4.41 -23.16
N SER A 18 -7.55 -3.11 -23.08
CA SER A 18 -6.78 -2.09 -22.36
C SER A 18 -6.66 -2.38 -20.86
N GLU A 19 -7.73 -2.89 -20.23
CA GLU A 19 -7.71 -3.28 -18.81
C GLU A 19 -6.82 -4.51 -18.57
N ARG A 20 -6.83 -5.49 -19.49
CA ARG A 20 -5.94 -6.66 -19.41
C ARG A 20 -4.48 -6.26 -19.50
N ALA A 21 -4.13 -5.40 -20.46
CA ALA A 21 -2.76 -4.89 -20.63
C ALA A 21 -2.30 -4.11 -19.38
N VAL A 22 -3.17 -3.26 -18.82
CA VAL A 22 -2.88 -2.52 -17.59
C VAL A 22 -2.69 -3.44 -16.38
N MET A 23 -3.46 -4.53 -16.27
CA MET A 23 -3.24 -5.53 -15.22
C MET A 23 -1.87 -6.21 -15.33
N GLN A 24 -1.42 -6.53 -16.54
CA GLN A 24 -0.07 -7.07 -16.76
C GLN A 24 1.02 -6.06 -16.38
N PHE A 25 0.83 -4.79 -16.75
CA PHE A 25 1.73 -3.71 -16.35
C PHE A 25 1.84 -3.59 -14.82
N TYR A 26 0.73 -3.68 -14.09
CA TYR A 26 0.77 -3.66 -12.62
C TYR A 26 1.51 -4.85 -12.02
N SER A 27 1.35 -6.05 -12.59
CA SER A 27 2.11 -7.24 -12.18
C SER A 27 3.61 -7.01 -12.38
N LEU A 28 4.02 -6.44 -13.52
CA LEU A 28 5.41 -6.07 -13.79
C LEU A 28 5.93 -5.04 -12.77
N CYS A 29 5.17 -4.00 -12.45
CA CYS A 29 5.56 -3.04 -11.42
C CYS A 29 5.71 -3.69 -10.04
N SER A 30 4.84 -4.65 -9.68
CA SER A 30 4.98 -5.41 -8.42
C SER A 30 6.29 -6.20 -8.38
N LEU A 31 6.65 -6.82 -9.51
CA LEU A 31 7.88 -7.59 -9.62
C LEU A 31 9.11 -6.66 -9.49
N ILE A 32 9.10 -5.52 -10.16
CA ILE A 32 10.15 -4.50 -10.03
C ILE A 32 10.27 -4.03 -8.58
N GLN A 33 9.16 -3.70 -7.92
CA GLN A 33 9.11 -3.31 -6.51
C GLN A 33 9.71 -4.40 -5.61
N LEU A 34 9.36 -5.67 -5.83
CA LEU A 34 9.89 -6.80 -5.07
C LEU A 34 11.42 -6.94 -5.25
N VAL A 35 11.91 -6.85 -6.49
CA VAL A 35 13.35 -6.89 -6.78
C VAL A 35 14.07 -5.71 -6.12
N CYS A 36 13.53 -4.50 -6.22
CA CYS A 36 14.08 -3.32 -5.56
C CYS A 36 14.14 -3.47 -4.04
N LEU A 37 13.11 -4.07 -3.42
CA LEU A 37 13.08 -4.35 -1.99
C LEU A 37 14.19 -5.34 -1.58
N ILE A 38 14.34 -6.45 -2.33
CA ILE A 38 15.39 -7.45 -2.07
C ILE A 38 16.79 -6.82 -2.20
N VAL A 39 17.01 -6.04 -3.26
CA VAL A 39 18.30 -5.34 -3.48
C VAL A 39 18.55 -4.33 -2.37
N HIS A 40 17.54 -3.58 -1.94
CA HIS A 40 17.67 -2.63 -0.84
C HIS A 40 18.06 -3.32 0.48
N VAL A 41 17.38 -4.42 0.84
CA VAL A 41 17.64 -5.17 2.07
C VAL A 41 19.04 -5.76 2.07
N THR A 42 19.44 -6.41 0.98
CA THR A 42 20.77 -7.01 0.87
C THR A 42 21.88 -5.95 0.94
N GLN A 43 21.71 -4.80 0.28
CA GLN A 43 22.66 -3.70 0.39
C GLN A 43 22.72 -3.10 1.80
N PHE A 44 21.56 -2.93 2.45
CA PHE A 44 21.50 -2.44 3.83
C PHE A 44 22.16 -3.41 4.80
N ASP A 45 21.94 -4.71 4.66
CA ASP A 45 22.55 -5.74 5.51
C ASP A 45 24.07 -5.80 5.32
N MET A 46 24.54 -5.79 4.07
CA MET A 46 25.98 -5.75 3.76
C MET A 46 26.67 -4.47 4.23
N ALA A 47 25.98 -3.34 4.20
CA ALA A 47 26.53 -2.06 4.64
C ALA A 47 26.52 -1.95 6.18
N SER A 48 25.40 -2.26 6.81
CA SER A 48 25.25 -2.23 8.26
C SER A 48 26.19 -3.21 8.98
N SER A 49 26.43 -4.41 8.43
CA SER A 49 27.42 -5.35 8.97
C SER A 49 28.87 -4.83 8.95
N ARG A 50 29.19 -3.85 8.10
CA ARG A 50 30.51 -3.18 8.07
C ARG A 50 30.57 -2.00 9.03
N THR A 51 29.44 -1.33 9.25
CA THR A 51 29.34 -0.15 10.12
C THR A 51 29.19 -0.52 11.60
N PHE A 52 28.38 -1.52 11.90
CA PHE A 52 28.00 -1.90 13.26
C PHE A 52 28.58 -3.25 13.69
N ARG A 53 28.87 -3.38 14.97
CA ARG A 53 29.36 -4.62 15.58
C ARG A 53 28.26 -5.69 15.65
N TYR A 54 27.03 -5.26 15.90
CA TYR A 54 25.87 -6.12 16.07
C TYR A 54 24.87 -5.90 14.93
N SER A 55 24.01 -6.89 14.70
CA SER A 55 23.01 -6.85 13.62
C SER A 55 21.94 -5.79 13.89
N VAL A 56 21.72 -4.89 12.92
CA VAL A 56 20.66 -3.87 12.95
C VAL A 56 19.23 -4.43 13.04
N TRP A 57 19.04 -5.73 12.80
CA TRP A 57 17.74 -6.41 12.87
C TRP A 57 17.35 -6.86 14.28
N THR A 58 18.28 -6.78 15.23
CA THR A 58 18.07 -7.20 16.62
C THR A 58 18.09 -5.99 17.54
N SER A 59 17.40 -6.06 18.68
CA SER A 59 17.47 -4.99 19.68
C SER A 59 18.85 -5.02 20.36
N ASN A 60 19.68 -4.02 20.07
CA ASN A 60 21.02 -3.86 20.62
C ASN A 60 21.45 -2.38 20.58
N PRO A 61 22.52 -1.99 21.30
CA PRO A 61 22.98 -0.59 21.35
C PRO A 61 23.61 -0.03 20.05
N LEU A 62 23.44 -0.66 18.88
CA LEU A 62 23.93 -0.18 17.56
C LEU A 62 25.38 0.31 17.57
N GLU A 63 26.25 -0.36 18.33
CA GLU A 63 27.66 0.04 18.47
C GLU A 63 28.41 -0.01 17.14
N LEU A 64 29.20 1.03 16.87
CA LEU A 64 30.08 1.05 15.70
C LEU A 64 31.14 -0.06 15.79
N THR A 65 31.59 -0.54 14.63
CA THR A 65 32.74 -1.47 14.58
C THR A 65 33.97 -0.82 15.23
N PRO A 66 34.83 -1.63 15.89
CA PRO A 66 35.99 -1.09 16.63
C PRO A 66 36.94 -0.28 15.74
N GLN A 67 37.04 -0.66 14.45
CA GLN A 67 37.83 0.08 13.47
C GLN A 67 37.26 1.48 13.19
N LEU A 68 35.94 1.59 12.95
CA LEU A 68 35.29 2.90 12.77
C LEU A 68 35.43 3.74 14.02
N ARG A 69 35.14 3.16 15.20
CA ARG A 69 35.22 3.87 16.48
C ARG A 69 36.60 4.48 16.72
N TRP A 70 37.67 3.73 16.41
CA TRP A 70 39.03 4.24 16.55
C TRP A 70 39.32 5.41 15.60
N ILE A 71 38.87 5.32 14.34
CA ILE A 71 39.06 6.40 13.35
C ILE A 71 38.27 7.65 13.75
N THR A 72 37.03 7.49 14.20
CA THR A 72 36.15 8.63 14.54
C THR A 72 36.53 9.28 15.87
N SER A 73 37.10 8.55 16.84
CA SER A 73 37.51 9.10 18.14
C SER A 73 38.55 10.23 18.06
N LYS A 74 39.38 10.24 17.00
CA LYS A 74 40.45 11.23 16.82
C LYS A 74 40.07 12.40 15.92
N CYS A 75 38.79 12.49 15.55
CA CYS A 75 38.35 13.32 14.46
C CYS A 75 37.15 14.18 14.85
N THR A 76 37.31 15.49 14.71
CA THR A 76 36.26 16.49 14.92
C THR A 76 36.13 17.35 13.68
N LEU A 77 34.93 17.44 13.13
CA LEU A 77 34.63 18.25 11.96
C LEU A 77 33.56 19.28 12.30
N GLN A 78 33.82 20.54 12.02
CA GLN A 78 32.78 21.56 12.01
C GLN A 78 32.26 21.71 10.58
N VAL A 79 30.99 21.41 10.40
CA VAL A 79 30.30 21.56 9.11
C VAL A 79 29.29 22.69 9.23
N THR A 80 29.44 23.71 8.40
CA THR A 80 28.41 24.71 8.17
C THR A 80 27.58 24.24 6.98
N SER A 81 26.43 23.64 7.25
CA SER A 81 25.54 23.17 6.18
C SER A 81 24.49 24.23 5.88
N GLN A 82 24.31 24.51 4.59
CA GLN A 82 23.28 25.43 4.12
C GLN A 82 21.88 24.92 4.49
N ASP A 83 21.67 23.60 4.47
CA ASP A 83 20.40 22.98 4.84
C ASP A 83 20.64 21.72 5.70
N VAL A 84 20.01 21.67 6.88
CA VAL A 84 19.93 20.46 7.71
C VAL A 84 18.48 20.26 8.12
N PHE A 85 17.85 19.21 7.60
CA PHE A 85 16.42 18.93 7.77
C PHE A 85 15.53 20.11 7.31
N ALA A 86 15.09 20.94 8.25
CA ALA A 86 14.23 22.12 8.02
C ALA A 86 14.92 23.45 8.38
N PHE A 87 16.18 23.41 8.82
CA PHE A 87 16.91 24.59 9.28
C PHE A 87 17.98 24.98 8.27
N SER A 88 18.06 26.28 7.99
CA SER A 88 19.05 26.87 7.10
C SER A 88 20.26 27.40 7.88
N ASN A 89 21.46 27.30 7.31
CA ASN A 89 22.71 27.84 7.86
C ASN A 89 23.04 27.35 9.28
N VAL A 90 22.95 26.04 9.50
CA VAL A 90 23.29 25.44 10.79
C VAL A 90 24.76 25.05 10.82
N SER A 91 25.47 25.50 11.84
CA SER A 91 26.81 25.01 12.18
C SER A 91 26.69 23.79 13.11
N LEU A 92 27.20 22.65 12.65
CA LEU A 92 27.21 21.41 13.41
C LEU A 92 28.65 20.98 13.65
N THR A 93 28.96 20.62 14.89
CA THR A 93 30.25 20.01 15.23
C THR A 93 30.04 18.51 15.40
N ILE A 94 30.59 17.72 14.47
CA ILE A 94 30.59 16.25 14.53
C ILE A 94 31.84 15.83 15.29
N SER A 95 31.66 15.14 16.42
CA SER A 95 32.71 14.67 17.32
C SER A 95 32.44 13.24 17.79
N GLU A 96 33.39 12.64 18.52
CA GLU A 96 33.23 11.30 19.11
C GLU A 96 31.93 11.15 19.93
N ALA A 97 31.51 12.20 20.64
CA ALA A 97 30.32 12.17 21.49
C ALA A 97 29.03 11.94 20.69
N ASN A 98 28.93 12.48 19.47
CA ASN A 98 27.66 12.53 18.72
C ASN A 98 27.66 11.67 17.46
N VAL A 99 28.84 11.32 16.93
CA VAL A 99 28.96 10.60 15.65
C VAL A 99 28.24 9.24 15.68
N HIS A 100 28.31 8.54 16.80
CA HIS A 100 27.65 7.24 16.98
C HIS A 100 26.13 7.36 16.88
N GLU A 101 25.53 8.37 17.51
CA GLU A 101 24.10 8.65 17.43
C GLU A 101 23.66 8.98 16.00
N MET A 102 24.49 9.74 15.26
CA MET A 102 24.21 10.05 13.85
C MET A 102 24.18 8.79 12.97
N PHE A 103 25.14 7.87 13.15
CA PHE A 103 25.15 6.58 12.44
C PHE A 103 23.93 5.73 12.81
N ALA A 104 23.62 5.60 14.10
CA ALA A 104 22.47 4.83 14.58
C ALA A 104 21.14 5.39 14.06
N SER A 105 20.96 6.72 14.12
CA SER A 105 19.77 7.40 13.60
C SER A 105 19.61 7.21 12.09
N PHE A 106 20.70 7.31 11.33
CA PHE A 106 20.68 7.09 9.88
C PHE A 106 20.33 5.63 9.54
N ALA A 107 20.90 4.66 10.27
CA ALA A 107 20.57 3.25 10.10
C ALA A 107 19.12 2.92 10.45
N SER A 108 18.61 3.48 11.56
CA SER A 108 17.20 3.34 11.97
C SER A 108 16.25 3.92 10.91
N THR A 109 16.61 5.06 10.33
CA THR A 109 15.83 5.70 9.25
C THR A 109 15.76 4.81 8.00
N MET A 110 16.88 4.16 7.62
CA MET A 110 16.91 3.22 6.49
C MET A 110 16.17 1.91 6.80
N HIS A 111 16.26 1.42 8.04
CA HIS A 111 15.48 0.27 8.47
C HIS A 111 13.97 0.55 8.42
N ALA A 112 13.54 1.76 8.82
CA ALA A 112 12.16 2.20 8.64
C ALA A 112 11.75 2.28 7.15
N ALA A 113 12.65 2.70 6.27
CA ALA A 113 12.41 2.71 4.81
C ALA A 113 12.10 1.30 4.28
N PHE A 114 12.82 0.28 4.75
CA PHE A 114 12.52 -1.12 4.44
C PHE A 114 11.10 -1.51 4.88
N LEU A 115 10.72 -1.25 6.13
CA LEU A 115 9.41 -1.61 6.65
C LEU A 115 8.28 -0.94 5.87
N LEU A 116 8.41 0.36 5.57
CA LEU A 116 7.44 1.09 4.77
C LEU A 116 7.36 0.55 3.34
N SER A 117 8.48 0.19 2.72
CA SER A 117 8.52 -0.41 1.38
C SER A 117 7.84 -1.77 1.35
N ALA A 118 8.09 -2.61 2.38
CA ALA A 118 7.43 -3.91 2.52
C ALA A 118 5.92 -3.76 2.69
N LEU A 119 5.47 -2.85 3.55
CA LEU A 119 4.04 -2.55 3.74
C LEU A 119 3.41 -2.01 2.45
N ALA A 120 4.04 -1.04 1.79
CA ALA A 120 3.58 -0.51 0.51
C ALA A 120 3.42 -1.62 -0.54
N LEU A 121 4.39 -2.54 -0.63
CA LEU A 121 4.31 -3.69 -1.53
C LEU A 121 3.16 -4.63 -1.17
N ILE A 122 2.97 -4.96 0.11
CA ILE A 122 1.88 -5.82 0.59
C ILE A 122 0.53 -5.19 0.22
N PHE A 123 0.30 -3.92 0.57
CA PHE A 123 -0.94 -3.23 0.24
C PHE A 123 -1.13 -3.09 -1.27
N GLY A 124 -0.06 -2.88 -2.05
CA GLY A 124 -0.12 -2.87 -3.51
C GLY A 124 -0.50 -4.22 -4.10
N VAL A 125 0.05 -5.32 -3.60
CA VAL A 125 -0.33 -6.69 -4.02
C VAL A 125 -1.78 -6.97 -3.65
N LEU A 126 -2.21 -6.66 -2.42
CA LEU A 126 -3.60 -6.81 -1.98
C LEU A 126 -4.57 -5.99 -2.85
N ASN A 127 -4.19 -4.76 -3.19
CA ASN A 127 -4.97 -3.88 -4.05
C ASN A 127 -5.13 -4.47 -5.47
N ARG A 128 -4.04 -4.99 -6.04
CA ARG A 128 -4.05 -5.67 -7.35
C ARG A 128 -4.86 -6.96 -7.31
N GLN A 129 -4.74 -7.77 -6.26
CA GLN A 129 -5.55 -8.96 -6.06
C GLN A 129 -7.03 -8.62 -5.89
N ALA A 130 -7.37 -7.55 -5.17
CA ALA A 130 -8.73 -7.05 -5.06
C ALA A 130 -9.30 -6.63 -6.42
N VAL A 131 -8.49 -5.96 -7.27
CA VAL A 131 -8.87 -5.71 -8.67
C VAL A 131 -9.09 -7.02 -9.41
N ALA A 132 -8.14 -7.97 -9.33
CA ALA A 132 -8.26 -9.25 -10.02
C ALA A 132 -9.53 -10.00 -9.59
N ALA A 133 -9.82 -10.08 -8.29
CA ALA A 133 -10.98 -10.76 -7.73
C ALA A 133 -12.32 -10.01 -7.93
N ASN A 134 -12.33 -8.82 -8.55
CA ASN A 134 -13.51 -7.95 -8.62
C ASN A 134 -14.09 -7.63 -7.22
N PHE A 135 -13.22 -7.48 -6.23
CA PHE A 135 -13.60 -7.11 -4.86
C PHE A 135 -13.81 -5.58 -4.76
N TYR A 136 -14.99 -5.17 -4.31
CA TYR A 136 -15.37 -3.75 -4.18
C TYR A 136 -15.58 -3.34 -2.73
N GLU A 137 -16.38 -4.13 -2.03
CA GLU A 137 -16.73 -3.90 -0.64
C GLU A 137 -16.87 -5.24 0.08
N PHE A 138 -16.41 -5.26 1.33
CA PHE A 138 -16.76 -6.29 2.30
C PHE A 138 -17.64 -5.66 3.37
N ARG A 139 -18.83 -6.20 3.56
CA ARG A 139 -19.76 -5.77 4.60
C ARG A 139 -19.83 -6.83 5.68
N TRP A 140 -19.51 -6.44 6.91
CA TRP A 140 -19.67 -7.30 8.07
C TRP A 140 -20.36 -6.53 9.20
N ARG A 141 -21.60 -6.92 9.52
CA ARG A 141 -22.47 -6.21 10.46
C ARG A 141 -22.57 -4.71 10.11
N ASN A 142 -21.93 -3.86 10.91
CA ASN A 142 -21.91 -2.39 10.74
C ASN A 142 -20.61 -1.87 10.10
N PHE A 143 -19.65 -2.75 9.78
CA PHE A 143 -18.39 -2.37 9.16
C PHE A 143 -18.45 -2.57 7.65
N VAL A 144 -18.08 -1.51 6.92
CA VAL A 144 -17.97 -1.53 5.46
C VAL A 144 -16.51 -1.24 5.08
N LEU A 145 -15.76 -2.29 4.78
CA LEU A 145 -14.41 -2.13 4.25
C LEU A 145 -14.51 -1.94 2.73
N ARG A 146 -14.19 -0.74 2.26
CA ARG A 146 -14.10 -0.43 0.85
C ARG A 146 -12.68 -0.64 0.35
N LYS A 147 -12.53 -1.17 -0.86
CA LYS A 147 -11.24 -1.32 -1.55
C LYS A 147 -10.39 -0.03 -1.53
N GLY A 148 -11.03 1.14 -1.55
CA GLY A 148 -10.35 2.44 -1.49
C GLY A 148 -9.42 2.61 -0.29
N VAL A 149 -9.71 1.96 0.84
CA VAL A 149 -8.87 1.99 2.05
C VAL A 149 -7.51 1.34 1.77
N ILE A 150 -7.47 0.21 1.05
CA ILE A 150 -6.23 -0.51 0.71
C ILE A 150 -5.36 0.37 -0.18
N SER A 151 -5.94 1.01 -1.21
CA SER A 151 -5.20 1.91 -2.09
C SER A 151 -4.75 3.21 -1.40
N ALA A 152 -5.52 3.71 -0.43
CA ALA A 152 -5.14 4.87 0.35
C ALA A 152 -3.95 4.55 1.27
N LEU A 153 -3.97 3.39 1.93
CA LEU A 153 -2.86 2.92 2.75
C LEU A 153 -1.59 2.74 1.92
N GLU A 154 -1.68 2.09 0.75
CA GLU A 154 -0.56 1.98 -0.18
C GLU A 154 0.06 3.35 -0.50
N LEU A 155 -0.76 4.35 -0.86
CA LEU A 155 -0.29 5.70 -1.12
C LEU A 155 0.35 6.37 0.10
N VAL A 156 -0.25 6.22 1.28
CA VAL A 156 0.31 6.76 2.53
C VAL A 156 1.70 6.20 2.79
N PHE A 157 1.91 4.90 2.61
CA PHE A 157 3.23 4.29 2.76
C PHE A 157 4.23 4.78 1.70
N ILE A 158 3.80 4.97 0.44
CA ILE A 158 4.66 5.55 -0.61
C ILE A 158 5.05 6.99 -0.25
N ILE A 159 4.12 7.82 0.23
CA ILE A 159 4.40 9.20 0.64
C ILE A 159 5.35 9.23 1.83
N ALA A 160 5.14 8.37 2.83
CA ALA A 160 6.05 8.24 3.96
C ALA A 160 7.46 7.81 3.51
N LEU A 161 7.56 6.92 2.52
CA LEU A 161 8.84 6.51 1.94
C LEU A 161 9.54 7.66 1.20
N ILE A 162 8.80 8.51 0.48
CA ILE A 162 9.33 9.74 -0.13
C ILE A 162 9.88 10.68 0.94
N TYR A 163 9.16 10.84 2.06
CA TYR A 163 9.60 11.67 3.18
C TYR A 163 10.90 11.13 3.81
N ILE A 164 10.98 9.82 4.09
CA ILE A 164 12.21 9.19 4.59
C ILE A 164 13.37 9.41 3.62
N LEU A 165 13.14 9.21 2.32
CA LEU A 165 14.15 9.41 1.30
C LEU A 165 14.66 10.87 1.30
N ALA A 166 13.77 11.86 1.40
CA ALA A 166 14.15 13.27 1.47
C ALA A 166 14.96 13.58 2.74
N MET A 167 14.50 13.12 3.90
CA MET A 167 15.18 13.32 5.19
C MET A 167 16.54 12.62 5.28
N SER A 168 16.74 11.54 4.51
CA SER A 168 17.98 10.77 4.53
C SER A 168 19.16 11.42 3.79
N LYS A 169 18.90 12.41 2.91
CA LYS A 169 19.95 13.02 2.07
C LYS A 169 20.97 13.82 2.88
N ALA A 170 20.50 14.64 3.82
CA ALA A 170 21.35 15.46 4.67
C ALA A 170 22.28 14.61 5.58
N PRO A 171 21.77 13.65 6.40
CA PRO A 171 22.65 12.84 7.24
C PRO A 171 23.61 11.97 6.44
N HIS A 172 23.19 11.45 5.27
CA HIS A 172 24.09 10.71 4.38
C HIS A 172 25.27 11.58 3.92
N ARG A 173 25.00 12.81 3.47
CA ARG A 173 26.03 13.76 3.03
C ARG A 173 26.96 14.15 4.17
N LEU A 174 26.42 14.49 5.34
CA LEU A 174 27.21 14.89 6.51
C LEU A 174 28.13 13.78 7.00
N LEU A 175 27.62 12.54 7.11
CA LEU A 175 28.42 11.39 7.53
C LEU A 175 29.47 11.04 6.47
N TYR A 176 29.15 11.20 5.19
CA TYR A 176 30.11 10.99 4.10
C TYR A 176 31.27 12.01 4.17
N GLU A 177 30.96 13.30 4.25
CA GLU A 177 31.95 14.38 4.39
C GLU A 177 32.81 14.18 5.65
N TYR A 178 32.20 13.76 6.75
CA TYR A 178 32.92 13.41 7.98
C TYR A 178 33.89 12.24 7.79
N LEU A 179 33.44 11.11 7.22
CA LEU A 179 34.30 9.96 6.98
C LEU A 179 35.46 10.27 6.02
N GLU A 180 35.20 11.09 5.00
CA GLU A 180 36.23 11.56 4.07
C GLU A 180 37.27 12.44 4.79
N PHE A 181 36.82 13.38 5.62
CA PHE A 181 37.69 14.21 6.44
C PHE A 181 38.54 13.39 7.41
N CYS A 182 37.96 12.36 8.04
CA CYS A 182 38.66 11.45 8.95
C CYS A 182 39.52 10.40 8.22
N LYS A 183 39.69 10.49 6.90
CA LYS A 183 40.48 9.58 6.05
C LYS A 183 40.03 8.11 6.11
N ALA A 184 38.77 7.85 6.45
CA ALA A 184 38.16 6.54 6.31
C ALA A 184 37.90 6.29 4.82
N LYS A 185 38.85 5.63 4.13
CA LYS A 185 38.89 5.48 2.65
C LYS A 185 37.73 4.71 2.02
N THR A 186 36.67 4.35 2.73
CA THR A 186 35.61 3.48 2.22
C THR A 186 34.23 4.11 2.34
N LYS A 187 33.65 4.46 1.18
CA LYS A 187 32.20 4.78 1.05
C LYS A 187 31.31 3.67 1.65
N GLY A 188 31.82 2.44 1.68
CA GLY A 188 31.16 1.27 2.26
C GLY A 188 31.18 1.18 3.79
N SER A 189 31.72 2.19 4.50
CA SER A 189 31.61 2.33 5.96
C SER A 189 30.30 2.99 6.40
N LEU A 190 29.58 3.61 5.47
CA LEU A 190 28.23 4.11 5.73
C LEU A 190 27.27 2.91 5.85
N PRO A 191 26.25 2.99 6.72
CA PRO A 191 25.27 1.93 6.89
C PRO A 191 24.34 1.80 5.68
N TYR A 192 24.51 2.69 4.68
CA TYR A 192 23.79 2.64 3.42
C TYR A 192 24.58 3.32 2.28
N CYS A 193 24.61 2.68 1.11
CA CYS A 193 25.47 3.10 -0.01
C CYS A 193 24.74 3.80 -1.16
N THR A 194 23.48 3.47 -1.46
CA THR A 194 22.79 4.01 -2.65
C THR A 194 21.28 4.01 -2.53
N THR A 195 20.62 5.15 -2.71
CA THR A 195 19.16 5.27 -2.64
C THR A 195 18.44 4.82 -3.93
N ALA A 196 19.18 4.38 -4.96
CA ALA A 196 18.63 4.00 -6.25
C ALA A 196 17.51 2.94 -6.19
N PRO A 197 17.62 1.85 -5.39
CA PRO A 197 16.54 0.86 -5.29
C PRO A 197 15.24 1.46 -4.73
N ILE A 198 15.34 2.33 -3.71
CA ILE A 198 14.17 3.02 -3.13
C ILE A 198 13.54 3.97 -4.14
N VAL A 199 14.36 4.72 -4.89
CA VAL A 199 13.86 5.63 -5.94
C VAL A 199 13.09 4.85 -7.00
N LEU A 200 13.66 3.74 -7.51
CA LEU A 200 12.99 2.88 -8.49
C LEU A 200 11.71 2.24 -7.93
N PHE A 201 11.72 1.87 -6.64
CA PHE A 201 10.53 1.40 -5.96
C PHE A 201 9.43 2.48 -5.96
N ILE A 202 9.75 3.71 -5.57
CA ILE A 202 8.79 4.82 -5.53
C ILE A 202 8.28 5.14 -6.94
N THR A 203 9.16 5.28 -7.92
CA THR A 203 8.76 5.65 -9.29
C THR A 203 7.89 4.58 -9.94
N SER A 204 8.25 3.30 -9.80
CA SER A 204 7.41 2.20 -10.28
C SER A 204 6.06 2.16 -9.57
N SER A 205 6.01 2.47 -8.28
CA SER A 205 4.75 2.62 -7.52
C SER A 205 3.89 3.73 -8.12
N LEU A 206 4.42 4.95 -8.24
CA LEU A 206 3.70 6.11 -8.78
C LEU A 206 3.27 5.90 -10.23
N ALA A 207 4.07 5.21 -11.04
CA ALA A 207 3.73 4.88 -12.43
C ALA A 207 2.43 4.05 -12.52
N THR A 208 2.18 3.14 -11.57
CA THR A 208 0.92 2.38 -11.54
C THR A 208 -0.29 3.30 -11.34
N TYR A 209 -0.17 4.32 -10.49
CA TYR A 209 -1.24 5.28 -10.25
C TYR A 209 -1.44 6.21 -11.44
N PHE A 210 -0.34 6.67 -12.05
CA PHE A 210 -0.37 7.55 -13.20
C PHE A 210 -0.97 6.86 -14.44
N ILE A 211 -0.45 5.70 -14.83
CA ILE A 211 -0.95 4.93 -15.98
C ILE A 211 -2.37 4.46 -15.74
N GLY A 212 -2.69 4.03 -14.51
CA GLY A 212 -4.06 3.68 -14.14
C GLY A 212 -5.04 4.83 -14.30
N THR A 213 -4.62 6.05 -13.97
CA THR A 213 -5.42 7.26 -14.16
C THR A 213 -5.60 7.59 -15.64
N ILE A 214 -4.54 7.48 -16.45
CA ILE A 214 -4.64 7.69 -17.91
C ILE A 214 -5.63 6.72 -18.53
N VAL A 215 -5.53 5.43 -18.22
CA VAL A 215 -6.46 4.43 -18.77
C VAL A 215 -7.88 4.63 -18.25
N TYR A 216 -8.03 5.03 -16.98
CA TYR A 216 -9.33 5.40 -16.45
C TYR A 216 -9.95 6.58 -17.21
N LEU A 217 -9.21 7.68 -17.40
CA LEU A 217 -9.68 8.85 -18.13
C LEU A 217 -10.01 8.51 -19.59
N ARG A 218 -9.17 7.70 -20.24
CA ARG A 218 -9.42 7.20 -21.61
C ARG A 218 -10.70 6.36 -21.69
N ASN A 219 -10.97 5.52 -20.69
CA ASN A 219 -12.17 4.68 -20.64
C ASN A 219 -13.42 5.44 -20.14
N ALA A 220 -13.24 6.56 -19.43
CA ALA A 220 -14.32 7.41 -18.92
C ALA A 220 -14.78 8.48 -19.93
N ALA A 221 -13.95 8.80 -20.93
CA ALA A 221 -14.33 9.62 -22.08
C ALA A 221 -15.54 9.01 -22.83
N PRO A 222 -16.39 9.81 -23.50
CA PRO A 222 -17.73 9.41 -23.94
C PRO A 222 -17.79 8.10 -24.76
N ARG A 223 -18.24 7.06 -24.04
CA ARG A 223 -18.93 5.77 -24.30
C ARG A 223 -18.91 5.04 -25.66
N TYR A 224 -18.51 5.62 -26.79
CA TYR A 224 -18.59 4.93 -28.10
C TYR A 224 -17.35 5.06 -28.98
N GLY A 225 -16.40 5.93 -28.66
CA GLY A 225 -15.25 6.18 -29.54
C GLY A 225 -14.05 5.23 -29.37
N VAL A 226 -14.01 4.41 -28.31
CA VAL A 226 -12.81 3.63 -27.94
C VAL A 226 -13.07 2.12 -27.80
N MET A 227 -14.33 1.69 -27.69
CA MET A 227 -14.68 0.27 -27.71
C MET A 227 -14.77 -0.21 -29.16
N SER A 228 -14.20 -1.37 -29.46
CA SER A 228 -14.45 -2.02 -30.75
C SER A 228 -15.93 -2.41 -30.87
N GLU A 229 -16.43 -2.58 -32.09
CA GLU A 229 -17.84 -3.00 -32.32
C GLU A 229 -18.17 -4.31 -31.58
N GLU A 230 -17.20 -5.23 -31.51
CA GLU A 230 -17.29 -6.47 -30.73
C GLU A 230 -17.47 -6.21 -29.23
N GLU A 231 -16.66 -5.32 -28.65
CA GLU A 231 -16.74 -4.94 -27.22
C GLU A 231 -18.06 -4.22 -26.90
N VAL A 232 -18.63 -3.47 -27.85
CA VAL A 232 -19.95 -2.85 -27.71
C VAL A 232 -21.05 -3.90 -27.70
N GLY A 233 -20.97 -4.91 -28.58
CA GLY A 233 -21.89 -6.04 -28.61
C GLY A 233 -21.94 -6.80 -27.29
N GLU A 234 -20.78 -7.21 -26.79
CA GLU A 234 -20.65 -7.91 -25.50
C GLU A 234 -21.20 -7.06 -24.34
N TYR A 235 -20.98 -5.74 -24.37
CA TYR A 235 -21.47 -4.86 -23.32
C TYR A 235 -22.99 -4.73 -23.32
N MET A 236 -23.61 -4.62 -24.50
CA MET A 236 -25.07 -4.52 -24.62
C MET A 236 -25.76 -5.81 -24.21
N GLU A 237 -25.15 -6.97 -24.49
CA GLU A 237 -25.61 -8.26 -23.99
C GLU A 237 -25.50 -8.35 -22.45
N TRP A 238 -24.37 -7.93 -21.89
CA TRP A 238 -24.21 -7.88 -20.44
C TRP A 238 -25.22 -6.95 -19.75
N LEU A 239 -25.54 -5.80 -20.35
CA LEU A 239 -26.54 -4.87 -19.83
C LEU A 239 -27.94 -5.51 -19.78
N ARG A 240 -28.36 -6.19 -20.86
CA ARG A 240 -29.61 -6.94 -20.91
C ARG A 240 -29.68 -8.01 -19.82
N ASN A 241 -28.65 -8.86 -19.74
CA ASN A 241 -28.56 -9.91 -18.71
C ASN A 241 -28.57 -9.35 -17.27
N ARG A 242 -28.15 -8.11 -17.08
CA ARG A 242 -28.16 -7.43 -15.77
C ARG A 242 -29.53 -6.85 -15.44
N GLU A 243 -30.27 -6.36 -16.41
CA GLU A 243 -31.66 -5.93 -16.23
C GLU A 243 -32.56 -7.12 -15.95
N GLU A 244 -32.43 -8.20 -16.71
CA GLU A 244 -33.18 -9.44 -16.50
C GLU A 244 -32.99 -9.99 -15.09
N ARG A 245 -31.74 -10.15 -14.64
CA ARG A 245 -31.45 -10.59 -13.26
C ARG A 245 -32.00 -9.64 -12.20
N ARG A 246 -31.99 -8.32 -12.44
CA ARG A 246 -32.60 -7.35 -11.51
C ARG A 246 -34.11 -7.52 -11.42
N LEU A 247 -34.76 -7.81 -12.54
CA LEU A 247 -36.20 -8.09 -12.59
C LEU A 247 -36.53 -9.43 -11.92
N GLU A 248 -35.72 -10.47 -12.11
CA GLU A 248 -35.86 -11.76 -11.42
C GLU A 248 -35.72 -11.63 -9.90
N VAL A 249 -34.70 -10.91 -9.42
CA VAL A 249 -34.51 -10.67 -7.98
C VAL A 249 -35.69 -9.88 -7.39
N LYS A 250 -36.22 -8.90 -8.12
CA LYS A 250 -37.44 -8.17 -7.68
C LYS A 250 -38.63 -9.11 -7.56
N ARG A 251 -38.87 -9.97 -8.55
CA ARG A 251 -39.94 -10.99 -8.51
C ARG A 251 -39.78 -11.92 -7.32
N MET A 252 -38.60 -12.49 -7.10
CA MET A 252 -38.32 -13.34 -5.94
C MET A 252 -38.52 -12.60 -4.60
N MET A 253 -38.16 -11.32 -4.53
CA MET A 253 -38.36 -10.51 -3.33
C MET A 253 -39.84 -10.27 -3.03
N GLU A 254 -40.65 -10.04 -4.07
CA GLU A 254 -42.10 -9.91 -3.95
C GLU A 254 -42.75 -11.22 -3.50
N GLU A 255 -42.34 -12.35 -4.08
CA GLU A 255 -42.80 -13.69 -3.68
C GLU A 255 -42.43 -14.01 -2.21
N MET A 256 -41.18 -13.72 -1.81
CA MET A 256 -40.73 -13.84 -0.41
C MET A 256 -41.53 -12.95 0.55
N LYS A 257 -41.86 -11.72 0.12
CA LYS A 257 -42.68 -10.80 0.92
C LYS A 257 -44.11 -11.33 1.06
N GLN A 258 -44.70 -11.88 0.00
CA GLN A 258 -46.02 -12.51 0.09
C GLN A 258 -46.00 -13.76 0.97
N ALA A 259 -44.99 -14.63 0.84
CA ALA A 259 -44.84 -15.82 1.65
C ALA A 259 -44.66 -15.48 3.15
N SER A 260 -43.84 -14.48 3.47
CA SER A 260 -43.65 -14.03 4.85
C SER A 260 -44.92 -13.43 5.46
N VAL A 261 -45.71 -12.69 4.69
CA VAL A 261 -47.03 -12.20 5.13
C VAL A 261 -47.99 -13.36 5.38
N ARG A 262 -48.06 -14.35 4.48
CA ARG A 262 -48.90 -15.55 4.66
C ARG A 262 -48.52 -16.33 5.92
N LEU A 263 -47.22 -16.55 6.13
CA LEU A 263 -46.73 -17.25 7.32
C LEU A 263 -47.07 -16.49 8.61
N LYS A 264 -46.97 -15.16 8.60
CA LYS A 264 -47.38 -14.33 9.74
C LYS A 264 -48.88 -14.47 10.05
N LEU A 265 -49.73 -14.47 9.02
CA LEU A 265 -51.18 -14.64 9.21
C LEU A 265 -51.53 -16.02 9.80
N VAL A 266 -50.85 -17.09 9.37
CA VAL A 266 -51.04 -18.44 9.94
C VAL A 266 -50.64 -18.46 11.41
N LEU A 267 -49.46 -17.94 11.75
CA LEU A 267 -48.99 -17.87 13.15
C LEU A 267 -49.93 -17.04 14.04
N ASP A 268 -50.45 -15.93 13.52
CA ASP A 268 -51.40 -15.09 14.26
C ASP A 268 -52.74 -15.83 14.46
N SER A 269 -53.19 -16.63 13.48
CA SER A 269 -54.40 -17.45 13.58
C SER A 269 -54.25 -18.60 14.59
N GLU A 270 -53.08 -19.25 14.64
CA GLU A 270 -52.77 -20.30 15.63
C GLU A 270 -52.76 -19.74 17.05
N LYS A 271 -52.12 -18.57 17.27
CA LYS A 271 -52.14 -17.87 18.56
C LYS A 271 -53.56 -17.51 19.00
N LEU A 272 -54.38 -17.02 18.08
CA LEU A 272 -55.79 -16.73 18.34
C LEU A 272 -56.56 -18.01 18.72
N ALA A 273 -56.35 -19.12 18.02
CA ALA A 273 -56.96 -20.41 18.35
C ALA A 273 -56.54 -20.91 19.75
N GLU A 274 -55.25 -20.85 20.08
CA GLU A 274 -54.74 -21.19 21.41
C GLU A 274 -55.32 -20.29 22.52
N SER A 275 -55.46 -18.99 22.26
CA SER A 275 -56.06 -18.07 23.24
C SER A 275 -57.52 -18.44 23.53
N LYS A 276 -58.28 -18.85 22.50
CA LYS A 276 -59.67 -19.26 22.64
C LYS A 276 -59.81 -20.58 23.38
N SER A 277 -58.96 -21.57 23.11
CA SER A 277 -58.99 -22.84 23.85
C SER A 277 -58.67 -22.64 25.34
N ARG A 278 -57.68 -21.80 25.67
CA ARG A 278 -57.37 -21.45 27.08
C ARG A 278 -58.50 -20.71 27.78
N LEU A 279 -59.27 -19.88 27.07
CA LEU A 279 -60.44 -19.19 27.62
C LEU A 279 -61.60 -20.18 27.85
N ALA A 280 -61.79 -21.15 26.97
CA ALA A 280 -62.78 -22.21 27.14
C ALA A 280 -62.48 -23.11 28.34
N GLU A 281 -61.21 -23.47 28.57
CA GLU A 281 -60.81 -24.28 29.73
C GLU A 281 -60.97 -23.56 31.08
N LYS A 282 -60.88 -22.22 31.12
CA LYS A 282 -61.07 -21.45 32.36
C LYS A 282 -62.52 -21.13 32.70
N GLY A 283 -63.44 -21.33 31.75
CA GLY A 283 -64.87 -21.05 31.91
C GLY A 283 -65.72 -22.26 32.32
N SER A 284 -65.11 -23.44 32.46
CA SER A 284 -65.71 -24.67 32.98
C SER A 284 -65.22 -24.96 34.40
#